data_AF-A0A1W1CJ10-F1
#
_entry.id   AF-A0A1W1CJ10-F1
#
_cell.length_a   1.000
_cell.length_b   1.000
_cell.length_c   1.000
_cell.angle_alpha   90.00
_cell.angle_beta   90.00
_cell.angle_gamma   90.00
#
_symmetry.space_group_name_H-M   'P 1'
#
loop_
_entity.id
_entity.type
_entity.pdbx_description
1 polymer ?
#
loop_
_entity_poly.entity_id
_entity_poly.type
_entity_poly.pdbx_seq_one_letter_code
_entity_poly.pdbx_strand_id
1 'polypeptide(L)'
;MQKYNDITNKNGMRMVFMLMQILILLIVFSIIYTSFVAVQYTIKEHGISSLAYLPVLLALILFPVLLYRYRQMFNRGKMLGASIWTISSSSVVIIVLYFYIDKLAG
;
A
#
# COMPACT_ATOMS: atom_id res chain seq x y z
N MET A 1 -15.87 37.12 5.23
CA MET A 1 -16.21 35.95 6.07
C MET A 1 -15.89 34.69 5.26
N GLN A 2 -14.95 33.80 5.70
CA GLN A 2 -14.84 32.35 5.35
C GLN A 2 -13.42 31.74 5.46
N LYS A 3 -12.34 32.53 5.51
CA LYS A 3 -10.95 32.00 5.56
C LYS A 3 -10.67 31.07 6.77
N TYR A 4 -11.35 31.29 7.89
CA TYR A 4 -11.22 30.47 9.11
C TYR A 4 -11.87 29.08 8.96
N ASN A 5 -12.93 28.98 8.16
CA ASN A 5 -13.65 27.72 7.92
C ASN A 5 -12.87 26.82 6.93
N ASP A 6 -12.24 27.43 5.92
CA ASP A 6 -11.48 26.70 4.90
C ASP A 6 -10.20 26.05 5.45
N ILE A 7 -9.49 26.73 6.37
CA ILE A 7 -8.27 26.18 6.99
C ILE A 7 -8.61 25.01 7.90
N THR A 8 -9.66 25.15 8.70
CA THR A 8 -10.12 24.09 9.62
C THR A 8 -10.59 22.87 8.84
N ASN A 9 -11.35 23.08 7.75
CA ASN A 9 -11.80 22.02 6.87
C ASN A 9 -10.62 21.31 6.16
N LYS A 10 -9.62 22.06 5.69
CA LYS A 10 -8.42 21.51 5.05
C LYS A 10 -7.59 20.64 6.02
N ASN A 11 -7.46 21.07 7.26
CA ASN A 11 -6.77 20.29 8.31
C ASN A 11 -7.56 19.02 8.68
N GLY A 12 -8.89 19.12 8.79
CA GLY A 12 -9.77 17.97 8.99
C GLY A 12 -9.63 16.93 7.88
N MET A 13 -9.72 17.35 6.62
CA MET A 13 -9.55 16.47 5.46
C MET A 13 -8.18 15.80 5.42
N ARG A 14 -7.12 16.52 5.79
CA ARG A 14 -5.77 15.95 5.89
C ARG A 14 -5.69 14.87 6.97
N MET A 15 -6.31 15.09 8.12
CA MET A 15 -6.37 14.09 9.20
C MET A 15 -7.10 12.83 8.74
N VAL A 16 -8.27 12.97 8.11
CA VAL A 16 -9.04 11.84 7.56
C VAL A 16 -8.20 11.08 6.52
N PHE A 17 -7.52 11.78 5.62
CA PHE A 17 -6.65 11.14 4.63
C PHE A 17 -5.49 10.37 5.29
N MET A 18 -4.86 10.92 6.33
CA MET A 18 -3.79 10.22 7.06
C MET A 18 -4.32 8.97 7.78
N LEU A 19 -5.50 9.04 8.41
CA LEU A 19 -6.13 7.88 9.04
C LEU A 19 -6.43 6.79 8.01
N MET A 20 -6.97 7.17 6.85
CA MET A 20 -7.21 6.26 5.74
C MET A 20 -5.90 5.63 5.23
N GLN A 21 -4.82 6.42 5.09
CA GLN A 21 -3.50 5.89 4.72
C GLN A 21 -2.97 4.88 5.74
N ILE A 22 -3.18 5.09 7.04
CA ILE A 22 -2.75 4.15 8.08
C ILE A 22 -3.52 2.84 7.97
N LEU A 23 -4.85 2.90 7.83
CA LEU A 23 -5.69 1.69 7.66
C LEU A 23 -5.27 0.88 6.42
N ILE A 24 -5.07 1.56 5.31
CA ILE A 24 -4.58 0.95 4.07
C ILE A 24 -3.19 0.32 4.27
N LEU A 25 -2.29 1.03 4.94
CA LEU A 25 -0.95 0.52 5.22
C LEU A 25 -1.00 -0.76 6.04
N LEU A 26 -1.85 -0.81 7.08
CA LEU A 26 -2.04 -2.01 7.90
C LEU A 26 -2.54 -3.18 7.04
N ILE A 27 -3.57 -2.97 6.22
CA ILE A 27 -4.12 -4.02 5.35
C ILE A 27 -3.06 -4.54 4.39
N VAL A 28 -2.37 -3.65 3.67
CA VAL A 28 -1.36 -4.05 2.68
C VAL A 28 -0.17 -4.73 3.35
N PHE A 29 0.27 -4.27 4.52
CA PHE A 29 1.36 -4.91 5.26
C PHE A 29 0.98 -6.28 5.79
N SER A 30 -0.28 -6.49 6.22
CA SER A 30 -0.76 -7.84 6.56
C SER A 30 -0.66 -8.78 5.37
N ILE A 31 -1.04 -8.34 4.17
CA ILE A 31 -0.92 -9.14 2.93
C ILE A 31 0.55 -9.38 2.55
N ILE A 32 1.42 -8.39 2.68
CA ILE A 32 2.85 -8.56 2.43
C ILE A 32 3.44 -9.59 3.38
N TYR A 33 3.07 -9.53 4.66
CA TYR A 33 3.53 -10.49 5.67
C TYR A 33 3.03 -11.91 5.37
N THR A 34 1.75 -12.10 5.08
CA THR A 34 1.23 -13.43 4.71
C THR A 34 1.88 -13.97 3.44
N SER A 35 2.14 -13.10 2.45
CA SER A 35 2.88 -13.45 1.23
C SER A 35 4.30 -13.90 1.54
N PHE A 36 4.99 -13.23 2.48
CA PHE A 36 6.33 -13.59 2.91
C PHE A 36 6.36 -15.00 3.53
N VAL A 37 5.41 -15.29 4.41
CA VAL A 37 5.26 -16.62 5.04
C VAL A 37 4.94 -17.70 3.99
N ALA A 38 4.06 -17.39 3.03
CA ALA A 38 3.73 -18.32 1.94
C ALA A 38 4.97 -18.66 1.10
N VAL A 39 5.74 -17.65 0.66
CA VAL A 39 7.00 -17.88 -0.07
C VAL A 39 7.98 -18.72 0.74
N GLN A 40 8.10 -18.45 2.04
CA GLN A 40 8.98 -19.21 2.93
C GLN A 40 8.59 -20.69 2.98
N TYR A 41 7.29 -20.98 3.07
CA TYR A 41 6.78 -22.34 3.07
C TYR A 41 7.10 -23.05 1.75
N THR A 42 6.80 -22.39 0.62
CA THR A 42 7.02 -22.99 -0.70
C THR A 42 8.51 -23.22 -0.98
N ILE A 43 9.41 -22.33 -0.56
CA ILE A 43 10.87 -22.54 -0.67
C ILE A 43 11.30 -23.79 0.10
N LYS A 44 10.78 -23.98 1.33
CA LYS A 44 11.13 -25.14 2.16
C LYS A 44 10.60 -26.45 1.58
N GLU A 45 9.39 -26.43 1.04
CA GLU A 45 8.71 -27.63 0.55
C GLU A 45 9.15 -28.02 -0.85
N HIS A 46 9.27 -27.05 -1.77
CA HIS A 46 9.54 -27.27 -3.18
C HIS A 46 10.98 -26.95 -3.59
N GLY A 47 11.85 -26.52 -2.65
CA GLY A 47 13.26 -26.25 -2.91
C GLY A 47 13.50 -25.09 -3.87
N ILE A 48 12.53 -24.19 -4.03
CA ILE A 48 12.62 -23.06 -4.95
C ILE A 48 13.67 -22.05 -4.50
N SER A 49 14.23 -21.30 -5.45
CA SER A 49 15.23 -20.28 -5.17
C SER A 49 14.70 -19.20 -4.21
N SER A 50 15.57 -18.72 -3.33
CA SER A 50 15.32 -17.55 -2.47
C SER A 50 15.01 -16.26 -3.25
N LEU A 51 15.25 -16.23 -4.57
CA LEU A 51 14.78 -15.15 -5.44
C LEU A 51 13.24 -15.01 -5.45
N ALA A 52 12.49 -16.03 -5.01
CA ALA A 52 11.04 -15.94 -4.85
C ALA A 52 10.58 -14.88 -3.82
N TYR A 53 11.47 -14.36 -2.96
CA TYR A 53 11.13 -13.23 -2.09
C TYR A 53 11.10 -11.87 -2.81
N LEU A 54 11.69 -11.76 -4.01
CA LEU A 54 11.86 -10.47 -4.68
C LEU A 54 10.55 -9.69 -4.86
N PRO A 55 9.44 -10.28 -5.36
CA PRO A 55 8.20 -9.54 -5.54
C PRO A 55 7.63 -9.00 -4.22
N VAL A 56 7.77 -9.77 -3.14
CA VAL A 56 7.31 -9.39 -1.80
C VAL A 56 8.17 -8.25 -1.23
N LEU A 57 9.49 -8.33 -1.38
CA LEU A 57 10.42 -7.28 -0.94
C LEU A 57 10.24 -5.98 -1.73
N LEU A 58 9.98 -6.08 -3.03
CA LEU A 58 9.67 -4.93 -3.86
C LEU A 58 8.37 -4.25 -3.38
N ALA A 59 7.32 -5.01 -3.10
CA ALA A 59 6.07 -4.46 -2.55
C ALA A 59 6.31 -3.76 -1.20
N LEU A 60 7.11 -4.36 -0.32
CA LEU A 60 7.46 -3.81 1.00
C LEU A 60 8.13 -2.43 0.90
N ILE A 61 9.01 -2.22 -0.09
CA ILE A 61 9.76 -0.98 -0.24
C ILE A 61 8.98 0.04 -1.08
N LEU A 62 8.40 -0.39 -2.19
CA LEU A 62 7.73 0.51 -3.15
C LEU A 62 6.44 1.10 -2.56
N PHE A 63 5.68 0.32 -1.80
CA PHE A 63 4.38 0.76 -1.32
C PHE A 63 4.46 1.98 -0.37
N PRO A 64 5.34 2.01 0.66
CA PRO A 64 5.56 3.22 1.46
C PRO A 64 6.02 4.44 0.65
N VAL A 65 6.87 4.23 -0.35
CA VAL A 65 7.36 5.30 -1.24
C VAL A 65 6.20 5.91 -2.04
N LEU A 66 5.29 5.07 -2.54
CA LEU A 66 4.08 5.52 -3.23
C LEU A 66 3.16 6.31 -2.29
N LEU A 67 2.88 5.80 -1.09
CA LEU A 67 2.06 6.49 -0.10
C LEU A 67 2.62 7.88 0.27
N TYR A 68 3.95 7.98 0.40
CA TYR A 68 4.62 9.25 0.63
C TYR A 68 4.41 10.23 -0.53
N ARG A 69 4.55 9.77 -1.78
CA ARG A 69 4.25 10.59 -2.97
C ARG A 69 2.79 11.05 -3.00
N TYR A 70 1.84 10.19 -2.67
CA TYR A 70 0.42 10.58 -2.65
C TYR A 70 0.12 11.55 -1.52
N ARG A 71 0.78 11.43 -0.38
CA ARG A 71 0.68 12.43 0.70
C ARG A 71 1.20 13.80 0.25
N GLN A 72 2.32 13.85 -0.48
CA GLN A 72 2.79 15.10 -1.07
C GLN A 72 1.78 15.66 -2.08
N MET A 73 1.18 14.80 -2.91
CA MET A 73 0.13 15.19 -3.86
C MET A 73 -1.10 15.77 -3.16
N PHE A 74 -1.54 15.15 -2.06
CA PHE A 74 -2.64 15.63 -1.23
C PHE A 74 -2.34 17.02 -0.65
N ASN A 75 -1.14 17.21 -0.09
CA ASN A 75 -0.71 18.48 0.48
C ASN A 75 -0.60 19.61 -0.56
N ARG A 76 -0.36 19.27 -1.84
CA ARG A 76 -0.38 20.21 -2.98
C ARG A 76 -1.79 20.56 -3.47
N GLY A 77 -2.84 20.13 -2.77
CA GLY A 77 -4.24 20.45 -3.07
C GLY A 77 -4.93 19.48 -4.04
N LYS A 78 -4.21 18.49 -4.59
CA LYS A 78 -4.79 17.44 -5.45
C LYS A 78 -5.40 16.30 -4.62
N MET A 79 -6.30 16.66 -3.71
CA MET A 79 -6.83 15.74 -2.67
C MET A 79 -7.53 14.52 -3.27
N LEU A 80 -8.46 14.74 -4.21
CA LEU A 80 -9.22 13.67 -4.84
C LEU A 80 -8.32 12.72 -5.63
N GLY A 81 -7.36 13.27 -6.38
CA GLY A 81 -6.36 12.48 -7.10
C GLY A 81 -5.50 11.64 -6.15
N ALA A 82 -5.02 12.22 -5.06
CA ALA A 82 -4.22 11.49 -4.07
C ALA A 82 -4.99 10.33 -3.42
N SER A 83 -6.27 10.51 -3.11
CA SER A 83 -7.15 9.46 -2.57
C SER A 83 -7.35 8.32 -3.57
N ILE A 84 -7.67 8.63 -4.83
CA ILE A 84 -7.84 7.62 -5.88
C ILE A 84 -6.55 6.82 -6.06
N TRP A 85 -5.40 7.50 -6.21
CA TRP A 85 -4.11 6.81 -6.38
C TRP A 85 -3.72 5.96 -5.18
N THR A 86 -4.05 6.40 -3.97
CA THR A 86 -3.82 5.61 -2.75
C THR A 86 -4.61 4.31 -2.82
N ILE A 87 -5.91 4.37 -3.10
CA ILE A 87 -6.77 3.18 -3.20
C ILE A 87 -6.33 2.28 -4.36
N SER A 88 -6.19 2.83 -5.57
CA SER A 88 -5.84 2.07 -6.77
C SER A 88 -4.52 1.32 -6.63
N SER A 89 -3.47 1.99 -6.15
CA SER A 89 -2.17 1.34 -5.97
C SER A 89 -2.19 0.26 -4.89
N SER A 90 -2.98 0.44 -3.83
CA SER A 90 -3.16 -0.57 -2.79
C SER A 90 -3.83 -1.82 -3.33
N SER A 91 -4.91 -1.66 -4.10
CA SER A 91 -5.59 -2.77 -4.78
C SER A 91 -4.66 -3.50 -5.74
N VAL A 92 -3.86 -2.77 -6.52
CA VAL A 92 -2.88 -3.38 -7.45
C VAL A 92 -1.86 -4.21 -6.68
N VAL A 93 -1.25 -3.69 -5.61
CA VAL A 93 -0.27 -4.44 -4.80
C VAL A 93 -0.89 -5.71 -4.24
N ILE A 94 -2.11 -5.63 -3.69
CA ILE A 94 -2.80 -6.79 -3.12
C ILE A 94 -3.05 -7.86 -4.19
N ILE A 95 -3.63 -7.47 -5.34
CA ILE A 95 -3.96 -8.42 -6.42
C ILE A 95 -2.69 -9.05 -7.00
N VAL A 96 -1.64 -8.26 -7.22
CA VAL A 96 -0.38 -8.75 -7.77
C VAL A 96 0.27 -9.76 -6.81
N LEU A 97 0.31 -9.46 -5.51
CA LEU A 97 0.85 -10.39 -4.52
C LEU A 97 -0.01 -11.65 -4.43
N TYR A 98 -1.33 -11.52 -4.42
CA TYR A 98 -2.22 -12.68 -4.39
C TYR A 98 -2.02 -13.61 -5.59
N PHE A 99 -2.04 -13.05 -6.81
CA PHE A 99 -1.81 -13.81 -8.04
C PHE A 99 -0.41 -14.43 -8.08
N TYR A 100 0.59 -13.71 -7.57
CA TYR A 100 1.95 -14.24 -7.46
C TYR A 100 2.02 -15.46 -6.54
N ILE A 101 1.42 -15.39 -5.36
CA ILE A 101 1.38 -16.52 -4.42
C ILE A 101 0.59 -17.70 -4.98
N ASP A 102 -0.56 -17.45 -5.61
CA ASP A 102 -1.35 -18.48 -6.31
C ASP A 102 -0.50 -19.26 -7.32
N LYS A 103 0.25 -18.54 -8.15
CA LYS A 103 1.17 -19.16 -9.13
C LYS A 103 2.36 -19.88 -8.51
N LEU A 104 2.79 -19.46 -7.32
CA LEU A 104 3.91 -20.09 -6.62
C LEU A 104 3.48 -21.38 -5.92
N ALA A 105 2.25 -21.40 -5.37
CA ALA A 105 1.73 -22.50 -4.57
C ALA A 105 1.03 -23.58 -5.41
N GLY A 106 0.47 -23.22 -6.58
CA GLY A 106 -0.18 -24.17 -7.50
C GLY A 106 -1.63 -24.44 -7.17
#